data_AF-A0A2R6AN68-F1
#
_entry.id   AF-A0A2R6AN68-F1
#
_cell.length_a   1.000
_cell.length_b   1.000
_cell.length_c   1.000
_cell.angle_alpha   90.00
_cell.angle_beta   90.00
_cell.angle_gamma   90.00
#
_symmetry.space_group_name_H-M   'P 1'
#
loop_
_entity.id
_entity.type
_entity.pdbx_description
1 polymer ?
#
loop_
_entity_poly.entity_id
_entity_poly.type
_entity_poly.pdbx_seq_one_letter_code
_entity_poly.pdbx_strand_id
1 'polypeptide(L)'
;VEYLDGIAGWLNEFGLRCIEKRVVSEDVAREVFELAAKLELDEVTKFSKNYPLLLEALGRGMNRWSQIKRYLEQRLERTLNDSELNRYLTNLIKRGFVEKKNEEYTILNPILAKHFGQLRVL
;
A
#
# COMPACT_ATOMS: atom_id res chain seq x y z
N VAL A 1 1.90 17.59 -7.88
CA VAL A 1 1.79 16.48 -8.86
C VAL A 1 2.37 15.17 -8.33
N GLU A 2 3.31 15.20 -7.38
CA GLU A 2 3.91 14.01 -6.71
C GLU A 2 2.99 13.24 -5.73
N TYR A 3 1.73 13.67 -5.52
CA TYR A 3 0.83 12.98 -4.58
C TYR A 3 0.12 11.76 -5.16
N LEU A 4 -0.03 11.74 -6.47
CA LEU A 4 -0.87 10.76 -7.16
C LEU A 4 -0.06 9.89 -8.14
N ASP A 5 1.27 10.06 -8.13
CA ASP A 5 2.26 9.30 -8.88
C ASP A 5 1.87 8.98 -10.34
N GLY A 6 1.20 9.93 -10.99
CA GLY A 6 0.83 9.82 -12.40
C GLY A 6 -0.35 8.90 -12.69
N ILE A 7 -1.07 8.36 -11.69
CA ILE A 7 -2.28 7.57 -11.94
C ILE A 7 -3.36 8.49 -12.51
N ALA A 8 -3.62 8.36 -13.81
CA ALA A 8 -4.50 9.23 -14.57
C ALA A 8 -5.89 9.41 -13.92
N GLY A 9 -6.44 8.33 -13.33
CA GLY A 9 -7.73 8.38 -12.62
C GLY A 9 -7.72 9.35 -11.44
N TRP A 10 -6.69 9.32 -10.60
CA TRP A 10 -6.60 10.22 -9.45
C TRP A 10 -6.25 11.65 -9.85
N LEU A 11 -5.44 11.84 -10.91
CA LEU A 11 -5.18 13.18 -11.45
C LEU A 11 -6.46 13.84 -11.98
N ASN A 12 -7.35 13.06 -12.59
CA ASN A 12 -8.66 13.54 -13.02
C ASN A 12 -9.54 13.94 -11.83
N GLU A 13 -9.62 13.10 -10.79
CA GLU A 13 -10.35 13.44 -9.56
C GLU A 13 -9.79 14.72 -8.91
N PHE A 14 -8.47 14.88 -8.88
CA PHE A 14 -7.83 16.11 -8.41
C PHE A 14 -8.23 17.34 -9.23
N GLY A 15 -8.20 17.24 -10.56
CA GLY A 15 -8.65 18.31 -11.44
C GLY A 15 -10.12 18.69 -11.20
N LEU A 16 -10.99 17.68 -11.06
CA LEU A 16 -12.41 17.88 -10.75
C LEU A 16 -12.59 18.63 -9.42
N ARG A 17 -11.94 18.18 -8.35
CA ARG A 17 -12.01 18.84 -7.03
C ARG A 17 -11.50 20.27 -7.07
N CYS A 18 -10.44 20.54 -7.83
CA CYS A 18 -9.92 21.90 -7.99
C CYS A 18 -10.95 22.82 -8.67
N ILE A 19 -11.68 22.31 -9.67
CA ILE A 19 -12.75 23.06 -10.35
C ILE A 19 -13.91 23.33 -9.39
N GLU A 20 -14.39 22.31 -8.68
CA GLU A 20 -15.49 22.41 -7.72
C GLU A 20 -15.20 23.41 -6.60
N LYS A 21 -13.98 23.37 -6.05
CA LYS A 21 -13.55 24.23 -4.94
C LYS A 21 -12.98 25.57 -5.39
N ARG A 22 -12.78 25.76 -6.71
CA ARG A 22 -12.16 26.95 -7.33
C ARG A 22 -10.79 27.28 -6.75
N VAL A 23 -10.02 26.26 -6.36
CA VAL A 23 -8.68 26.40 -5.79
C VAL A 23 -7.81 25.22 -6.19
N VAL A 24 -6.56 25.50 -6.55
CA VAL A 24 -5.52 24.49 -6.74
C VAL A 24 -4.57 24.59 -5.55
N SER A 25 -4.62 23.61 -4.65
CA SER A 25 -3.79 23.61 -3.45
C SER A 25 -3.30 22.21 -3.08
N GLU A 26 -2.27 22.16 -2.24
CA GLU A 26 -1.78 20.91 -1.64
C GLU A 26 -2.84 20.22 -0.79
N ASP A 27 -3.72 20.99 -0.13
CA ASP A 27 -4.81 20.42 0.67
C ASP A 27 -5.79 19.62 -0.19
N VAL A 28 -6.12 20.11 -1.39
CA VAL A 28 -6.95 19.36 -2.34
C VAL A 28 -6.21 18.10 -2.83
N ALA A 29 -4.91 18.19 -3.07
CA ALA A 29 -4.11 17.02 -3.45
C ALA A 29 -4.05 15.96 -2.33
N ARG A 30 -3.94 16.41 -1.07
CA ARG A 30 -3.93 15.56 0.11
C ARG A 30 -5.27 14.85 0.30
N GLU A 31 -6.39 15.55 0.17
CA GLU A 31 -7.74 14.97 0.25
C GLU A 31 -7.95 13.88 -0.81
N VAL A 32 -7.52 14.13 -2.05
CA VAL A 32 -7.62 13.14 -3.12
C VAL A 32 -6.72 11.94 -2.85
N PHE A 33 -5.51 12.16 -2.33
CA PHE A 33 -4.62 11.09 -1.91
C PHE A 33 -5.22 10.26 -0.76
N GLU A 34 -5.82 10.88 0.25
CA GLU A 34 -6.47 10.18 1.37
C GLU A 34 -7.66 9.34 0.88
N LEU A 35 -8.47 9.86 -0.04
CA LEU A 35 -9.54 9.12 -0.69
C LEU A 35 -8.99 7.93 -1.48
N ALA A 36 -7.95 8.15 -2.29
CA ALA A 36 -7.31 7.10 -3.07
C ALA A 36 -6.76 5.99 -2.16
N ALA A 37 -5.98 6.37 -1.13
CA ALA A 37 -5.39 5.42 -0.19
C ALA A 37 -6.45 4.60 0.53
N LYS A 38 -7.56 5.23 0.94
CA LYS A 38 -8.70 4.53 1.54
C LYS A 38 -9.30 3.50 0.58
N LEU A 39 -9.58 3.88 -0.67
CA LEU A 39 -10.21 3.00 -1.66
C LEU A 39 -9.30 1.82 -2.04
N GLU A 40 -8.01 2.07 -2.22
CA GLU A 40 -7.01 1.03 -2.50
C GLU A 40 -6.85 0.07 -1.31
N LEU A 41 -6.85 0.61 -0.08
CA LEU A 41 -6.79 -0.20 1.13
C LEU A 41 -8.05 -1.06 1.30
N ASP A 42 -9.23 -0.50 1.03
CA ASP A 42 -10.50 -1.22 1.04
C ASP A 42 -10.48 -2.36 0.00
N GLU A 43 -9.93 -2.12 -1.19
CA GLU A 43 -9.79 -3.15 -2.22
C GLU A 43 -8.90 -4.31 -1.77
N VAL A 44 -7.71 -4.02 -1.25
CA VAL A 44 -6.80 -5.05 -0.74
C VAL A 44 -7.45 -5.84 0.40
N THR A 45 -8.14 -5.15 1.29
CA THR A 45 -8.76 -5.74 2.49
C THR A 45 -9.91 -6.71 2.14
N LYS A 46 -10.61 -6.50 1.01
CA LYS A 46 -11.64 -7.44 0.52
C LYS A 46 -11.09 -8.85 0.28
N PHE A 47 -9.80 -8.98 -0.07
CA PHE A 47 -9.19 -10.28 -0.32
C PHE A 47 -8.66 -10.95 0.95
N SER A 48 -8.15 -10.18 1.90
CA SER A 48 -7.75 -10.66 3.22
C SER A 48 -7.49 -9.49 4.16
N LYS A 49 -7.95 -9.63 5.42
CA LYS A 49 -7.64 -8.68 6.50
C LYS A 49 -6.14 -8.65 6.88
N ASN A 50 -5.37 -9.67 6.48
CA ASN A 50 -3.94 -9.77 6.79
C ASN A 50 -3.05 -9.10 5.72
N TYR A 51 -3.58 -8.81 4.52
CA TYR A 51 -2.80 -8.19 3.46
C TYR A 51 -2.33 -6.76 3.80
N PRO A 52 -3.16 -5.90 4.43
CA PRO A 52 -2.68 -4.61 4.92
C PRO A 52 -1.46 -4.71 5.84
N LEU A 53 -1.37 -5.72 6.72
CA LEU A 53 -0.20 -5.91 7.59
C LEU A 53 1.06 -6.25 6.79
N LEU A 54 0.92 -7.03 5.72
CA LEU A 54 2.04 -7.35 4.84
C LEU A 54 2.53 -6.12 4.09
N LEU A 55 1.60 -5.33 3.54
CA LEU A 55 1.94 -4.07 2.87
C LEU A 55 2.52 -3.05 3.85
N GLU A 56 2.04 -3.00 5.09
CA GLU A 56 2.63 -2.17 6.15
C GLU A 56 4.08 -2.57 6.43
N ALA A 57 4.38 -3.87 6.51
CA ALA A 57 5.76 -4.35 6.68
C ALA A 57 6.66 -3.84 5.54
N LEU A 58 6.20 -3.97 4.28
CA LEU A 58 6.94 -3.50 3.11
C LEU A 58 7.14 -1.98 3.14
N GLY A 59 6.11 -1.20 3.48
CA GLY A 59 6.21 0.26 3.60
C GLY A 59 7.19 0.71 4.70
N ARG A 60 7.34 -0.08 5.77
CA ARG A 60 8.36 0.12 6.80
C ARG A 60 9.78 -0.33 6.37
N GLY A 61 9.96 -0.80 5.14
CA GLY A 61 11.24 -1.24 4.59
C GLY A 61 11.61 -2.69 4.93
N MET A 62 10.68 -3.48 5.44
CA MET A 62 10.89 -4.91 5.70
C MET A 62 10.67 -5.68 4.40
N ASN A 63 11.65 -5.63 3.50
CA ASN A 63 11.51 -6.12 2.14
C ASN A 63 11.93 -7.59 1.97
N ARG A 64 12.54 -8.24 2.97
CA ARG A 64 12.94 -9.66 2.90
C ARG A 64 11.97 -10.57 3.66
N TRP A 65 11.87 -11.82 3.18
CA TRP A 65 11.00 -12.85 3.75
C TRP A 65 11.04 -12.93 5.28
N SER A 66 12.24 -13.03 5.88
CA SER A 66 12.40 -13.17 7.33
C SER A 66 11.93 -11.94 8.11
N GLN A 67 12.09 -10.74 7.56
CA GLN A 67 11.63 -9.49 8.17
C GLN A 67 10.11 -9.38 8.12
N ILE A 68 9.51 -9.70 6.97
CA ILE A 68 8.05 -9.74 6.78
C ILE A 68 7.43 -10.76 7.74
N LYS A 69 7.99 -11.98 7.80
CA LYS A 69 7.50 -13.04 8.69
C LYS A 69 7.46 -12.59 10.14
N ARG A 70 8.60 -12.11 10.65
CA ARG A 70 8.74 -11.65 12.03
C ARG A 70 7.74 -10.54 12.37
N TYR A 71 7.53 -9.61 11.45
CA TYR A 71 6.56 -8.53 11.63
C TYR A 71 5.13 -9.03 11.69
N LEU A 72 4.72 -9.91 10.77
CA LEU A 72 3.38 -10.50 10.79
C LEU A 72 3.14 -11.30 12.07
N GLU A 73 4.12 -12.09 12.52
CA GLU A 73 4.01 -12.88 13.74
C GLU A 73 3.82 -12.00 14.98
N GLN A 74 4.57 -10.88 15.04
CA GLN A 74 4.41 -9.89 16.11
C GLN A 74 3.03 -9.23 16.08
N ARG A 75 2.55 -8.82 14.90
CA ARG A 75 1.26 -8.13 14.75
C ARG A 75 0.04 -9.05 14.88
N LEU A 76 0.20 -10.33 14.57
CA LEU A 76 -0.87 -11.34 14.68
C LEU A 76 -0.84 -12.10 16.00
N GLU A 77 0.14 -11.83 16.86
CA GLU A 77 0.33 -12.49 18.17
C GLU A 77 0.36 -14.02 18.07
N ARG A 78 0.93 -14.55 16.97
CA ARG A 78 1.07 -15.98 16.72
C ARG A 78 2.17 -16.28 15.72
N THR A 79 2.62 -17.53 15.70
CA THR A 79 3.53 -18.02 14.67
C THR A 79 2.83 -18.20 13.32
N LEU A 80 3.54 -17.92 12.23
CA LEU A 80 3.13 -18.24 10.87
C LEU A 80 4.01 -19.38 10.35
N ASN A 81 3.40 -20.40 9.77
CA ASN A 81 4.18 -21.38 9.02
C ASN A 81 4.60 -20.80 7.66
N ASP A 82 5.62 -21.40 7.05
CA ASP A 82 6.18 -20.87 5.80
C ASP A 82 5.19 -20.97 4.63
N SER A 83 4.31 -21.98 4.63
CA SER A 83 3.30 -22.14 3.57
C SER A 83 2.24 -21.05 3.63
N GLU A 84 1.87 -20.58 4.82
CA GLU A 84 0.92 -19.49 5.02
C GLU A 84 1.49 -18.17 4.52
N LEU A 85 2.73 -17.82 4.90
CA LEU A 85 3.39 -16.62 4.39
C LEU A 85 3.61 -16.70 2.87
N ASN A 86 3.99 -17.87 2.35
CA ASN A 86 4.15 -18.08 0.92
C ASN A 86 2.85 -17.82 0.17
N ARG A 87 1.73 -18.32 0.72
CA ARG A 87 0.40 -18.10 0.16
C ARG A 87 0.02 -16.61 0.14
N TYR A 88 0.28 -15.87 1.22
CA TYR A 88 0.00 -14.43 1.26
C TYR A 88 0.80 -13.67 0.21
N LEU A 89 2.12 -13.87 0.14
CA LEU A 89 2.98 -13.20 -0.83
C LEU A 89 2.63 -13.60 -2.27
N THR A 90 2.41 -14.89 -2.53
CA THR A 90 2.02 -15.38 -3.86
C THR A 90 0.69 -14.77 -4.32
N ASN A 91 -0.29 -14.66 -3.42
CA ASN A 91 -1.58 -14.06 -3.76
C ASN A 91 -1.47 -12.56 -4.03
N LEU A 92 -0.68 -11.83 -3.26
CA LEU A 92 -0.44 -10.40 -3.50
C LEU A 92 0.31 -10.17 -4.83
N ILE A 93 1.26 -11.04 -5.16
CA ILE A 93 1.97 -11.02 -6.45
C ILE A 93 1.01 -11.29 -7.62
N LYS A 94 0.20 -12.36 -7.54
CA LYS A 94 -0.76 -12.71 -8.58
C LYS A 94 -1.80 -11.61 -8.84
N ARG A 95 -2.09 -10.80 -7.82
CA ARG A 95 -3.04 -9.68 -7.90
C ARG A 95 -2.40 -8.36 -8.32
N GLY A 96 -1.07 -8.31 -8.48
CA GLY A 96 -0.36 -7.11 -8.88
C GLY A 96 -0.19 -6.07 -7.78
N PHE A 97 -0.39 -6.42 -6.50
CA PHE A 97 -0.14 -5.50 -5.38
C PHE A 97 1.34 -5.45 -4.99
N VAL A 98 2.05 -6.57 -5.17
CA VAL A 98 3.46 -6.72 -4.78
C VAL A 98 4.23 -7.35 -5.94
N GLU A 99 5.47 -6.94 -6.14
CA GLU A 99 6.43 -7.67 -6.96
C GLU A 99 7.52 -8.29 -6.09
N LYS A 100 8.13 -9.36 -6.58
CA LYS A 100 9.37 -9.91 -6.02
C LYS A 100 10.48 -9.74 -7.05
N LYS A 101 11.56 -9.06 -6.67
CA LYS A 101 12.80 -8.96 -7.45
C LYS A 101 13.94 -9.49 -6.58
N ASN A 102 14.65 -10.49 -7.09
CA ASN A 102 15.65 -11.23 -6.30
C ASN A 102 15.02 -11.78 -4.99
N GLU A 103 15.53 -11.35 -3.84
CA GLU A 103 15.04 -11.74 -2.51
C GLU A 103 14.17 -10.68 -1.84
N GLU A 104 13.82 -9.62 -2.56
CA GLU A 104 13.11 -8.46 -2.01
C GLU A 104 11.71 -8.31 -2.62
N TYR A 105 10.78 -7.86 -1.79
CA TYR A 105 9.38 -7.62 -2.12
C TYR A 105 9.11 -6.11 -2.11
N THR A 106 8.38 -5.62 -3.11
CA THR A 106 8.06 -4.18 -3.26
C THR A 106 6.58 -3.98 -3.59
N ILE A 107 5.96 -2.95 -3.03
CA ILE A 107 4.57 -2.57 -3.34
C ILE A 107 4.53 -1.94 -4.73
N LEU A 108 3.68 -2.45 -5.63
CA LEU A 108 3.55 -1.95 -7.00
C LEU A 108 2.64 -0.73 -7.11
N ASN A 109 1.57 -0.68 -6.32
CA ASN A 109 0.66 0.47 -6.31
C ASN A 109 1.33 1.65 -5.59
N PRO A 110 1.58 2.78 -6.26
CA PRO A 110 2.29 3.90 -5.67
C PRO A 110 1.50 4.60 -4.56
N ILE A 111 0.17 4.61 -4.61
CA ILE A 111 -0.68 5.15 -3.54
C ILE A 111 -0.50 4.32 -2.26
N LEU A 112 -0.54 2.99 -2.37
CA LEU A 112 -0.30 2.10 -1.23
C LEU A 112 1.15 2.20 -0.75
N ALA A 113 2.12 2.28 -1.66
CA ALA A 113 3.53 2.45 -1.32
C ALA A 113 3.77 3.73 -0.53
N LYS A 114 3.19 4.85 -0.97
CA LYS A 114 3.26 6.14 -0.28
C LYS A 114 2.53 6.11 1.06
N HIS A 115 1.32 5.55 1.10
CA HIS A 115 0.53 5.43 2.33
C HIS A 115 1.29 4.68 3.43
N PHE A 116 1.80 3.48 3.13
CA PHE A 116 2.55 2.70 4.11
C PHE A 116 3.98 3.21 4.32
N GLY A 117 4.59 3.87 3.33
CA GLY A 117 5.92 4.47 3.44
C GLY A 117 6.00 5.64 4.41
N GLN A 118 4.90 6.38 4.59
CA GLN A 118 4.80 7.44 5.62
C GLN A 118 4.97 6.91 7.05
N LEU A 119 4.74 5.60 7.28
CA LEU A 119 4.88 4.96 8.59
C LEU A 119 6.33 4.67 9.00
N ARG A 120 7.30 4.96 8.13
CA ARG A 120 8.74 4.79 8.40
C ARG A 120 9.33 5.89 9.29
N VAL A 121 8.60 6.99 9.51
CA VAL A 121 9.05 8.19 10.25
C VAL A 121 8.58 8.19 11.72
N LEU A 122 7.99 7.10 12.20
CA LEU A 122 7.58 6.89 13.60
C LEU A 122 8.38 5.75 14.22
#